data_AF-A0AAW2NLI5-F1
#
_entry.id   AF-A0AAW2NLI5-F1
#
_cell.length_a   1.000
_cell.length_b   1.000
_cell.length_c   1.000
_cell.angle_alpha   90.00
_cell.angle_beta   90.00
_cell.angle_gamma   90.00
#
_symmetry.space_group_name_H-M   'P 1'
#
loop_
_entity.id
_entity.type
_entity.pdbx_description
1 polymer ?
#
loop_
_entity_poly.entity_id
_entity_poly.type
_entity_poly.pdbx_seq_one_letter_code
_entity_poly.pdbx_strand_id
1 'polypeptide(L)'
;MSSSNIPATTDSLFQASEAKAPAEAISILYGILEDPSSSSEALRIKEQAITNLSDLLGQEGRAQDLQNLLTKLRPFFSLIPKAKTAKIVRVIVDAVAKIPGNI
;
A
#
# COMPACT_ATOMS: atom_id res chain seq x y z
N MET A 1 -5.93 4.76 22.33
CA MET A 1 -5.28 4.56 21.02
C MET A 1 -6.39 4.50 20.00
N SER A 2 -6.74 5.65 19.44
CA SER A 2 -7.88 5.78 18.53
C SER A 2 -7.45 5.25 17.17
N SER A 3 -7.79 4.00 16.88
CA SER A 3 -7.72 3.45 15.53
C SER A 3 -8.75 4.19 14.69
N SER A 4 -8.34 5.32 14.12
CA SER A 4 -9.11 6.02 13.09
C SER A 4 -9.11 5.12 11.86
N ASN A 5 -10.03 4.15 11.79
CA ASN A 5 -10.17 3.32 10.60
C ASN A 5 -10.49 4.24 9.43
N ILE A 6 -9.52 4.42 8.54
CA ILE A 6 -9.71 5.22 7.33
C ILE A 6 -10.46 4.32 6.36
N PRO A 7 -11.68 4.70 5.95
CA PRO A 7 -12.47 3.86 5.07
C PRO A 7 -11.74 3.68 3.73
N ALA A 8 -11.85 2.49 3.14
CA ALA A 8 -11.27 2.23 1.82
C ALA A 8 -12.13 2.85 0.71
N THR A 9 -12.17 4.19 0.66
CA THR A 9 -12.90 5.00 -0.33
C THR A 9 -11.97 5.82 -1.20
N THR A 10 -12.50 6.28 -2.34
CA THR A 10 -11.78 7.15 -3.29
C THR A 10 -11.31 8.44 -2.61
N ASP A 11 -12.10 9.01 -1.71
CA ASP A 11 -11.74 10.21 -0.95
C ASP A 11 -10.46 10.02 -0.14
N SER A 12 -10.32 8.88 0.55
CA SER A 12 -9.12 8.59 1.35
C SER A 12 -7.88 8.39 0.47
N LEU A 13 -8.05 7.76 -0.69
CA LEU A 13 -6.99 7.67 -1.69
C LEU A 13 -6.56 9.05 -2.21
N PHE A 14 -7.54 9.92 -2.46
CA PHE A 14 -7.29 11.28 -2.92
C PHE A 14 -6.57 12.09 -1.84
N GLN A 15 -6.99 12.01 -0.58
CA GLN A 15 -6.29 12.63 0.55
C GLN A 15 -4.84 12.17 0.66
N ALA A 16 -4.56 10.87 0.47
CA ALA A 16 -3.19 10.37 0.46
C ALA A 16 -2.35 10.96 -0.69
N SER A 17 -2.97 11.21 -1.85
CA SER A 17 -2.28 11.83 -3.00
C SER A 17 -2.08 13.34 -2.85
N GLU A 18 -2.96 14.03 -2.12
CA GLU A 18 -2.85 15.46 -1.84
C GLU A 18 -1.96 15.79 -0.63
N ALA A 19 -1.61 14.77 0.16
CA ALA A 19 -0.75 14.94 1.31
C ALA A 19 0.61 15.53 0.89
N LYS A 20 0.97 16.65 1.52
CA LYS A 20 2.23 17.36 1.22
C LYS A 20 3.46 16.62 1.76
N ALA A 21 3.26 15.76 2.76
CA ALA A 21 4.32 14.98 3.39
C ALA A 21 4.15 13.50 3.05
N PRO A 22 5.21 12.81 2.60
CA PRO A 22 5.16 11.38 2.30
C PRO A 22 4.79 10.54 3.53
N ALA A 23 5.23 10.95 4.73
CA ALA A 23 4.87 10.28 5.98
C ALA A 23 3.35 10.33 6.29
N GLU A 24 2.69 11.44 5.95
CA GLU A 24 1.25 11.60 6.12
C GLU A 24 0.49 10.73 5.12
N ALA A 25 0.91 10.76 3.84
CA ALA A 25 0.38 9.88 2.80
C ALA A 25 0.49 8.40 3.20
N ILE A 26 1.66 7.97 3.69
CA ILE A 26 1.91 6.60 4.15
C ILE A 26 0.93 6.21 5.27
N SER A 27 0.72 7.10 6.25
CA SER A 27 -0.19 6.85 7.36
C SER A 27 -1.63 6.68 6.89
N ILE A 28 -2.07 7.50 5.93
CA ILE A 28 -3.42 7.41 5.35
C ILE A 28 -3.59 6.08 4.59
N LEU A 29 -2.63 5.73 3.75
CA LEU A 29 -2.66 4.50 2.95
C LEU A 29 -2.64 3.24 3.83
N TYR A 30 -1.91 3.24 4.95
CA TYR A 30 -1.98 2.16 5.92
C TYR A 30 -3.36 2.05 6.57
N GLY A 31 -4.00 3.17 6.91
CA GLY A 31 -5.37 3.16 7.44
C GLY A 31 -6.37 2.53 6.46
N ILE A 32 -6.24 2.83 5.16
CA ILE A 32 -7.06 2.22 4.09
C ILE A 32 -6.87 0.69 4.02
N LEU A 33 -5.65 0.20 4.30
CA LEU A 33 -5.36 -1.24 4.29
C LEU A 33 -5.93 -1.97 5.50
N GLU A 34 -6.02 -1.29 6.64
CA GLU A 34 -6.62 -1.83 7.87
C GLU A 34 -8.16 -1.85 7.85
N ASP A 35 -8.77 -1.16 6.89
CA ASP A 35 -10.21 -1.19 6.69
C ASP A 35 -10.71 -2.65 6.54
N PRO A 36 -11.75 -3.09 7.28
CA PRO A 36 -12.22 -4.47 7.21
C PRO A 36 -13.00 -4.77 5.92
N SER A 37 -13.30 -3.77 5.09
CA SER A 37 -14.11 -3.97 3.88
C SER A 37 -13.37 -4.80 2.85
N SER A 38 -14.05 -5.84 2.37
CA SER A 38 -13.58 -6.72 1.30
C SER A 38 -14.49 -6.65 0.08
N SER A 39 -15.23 -5.55 -0.07
CA SER A 39 -16.06 -5.28 -1.24
C SER A 39 -15.18 -5.12 -2.49
N SER A 40 -15.71 -5.41 -3.67
CA SER A 40 -14.97 -5.27 -4.94
C SER A 40 -14.35 -3.88 -5.12
N GLU A 41 -15.04 -2.84 -4.64
CA GLU A 41 -14.56 -1.47 -4.60
C GLU A 41 -13.42 -1.28 -3.60
N ALA A 42 -13.60 -1.72 -2.34
CA ALA A 42 -12.55 -1.66 -1.33
C ALA A 42 -11.28 -2.43 -1.76
N LEU A 43 -11.42 -3.57 -2.44
CA LEU A 43 -10.28 -4.32 -2.99
C LEU A 43 -9.53 -3.51 -4.06
N ARG A 44 -10.24 -2.78 -4.93
CA ARG A 44 -9.61 -1.87 -5.91
C ARG A 44 -8.90 -0.70 -5.23
N ILE A 45 -9.55 -0.08 -4.25
CA ILE A 45 -8.99 1.03 -3.48
C ILE A 45 -7.72 0.59 -2.75
N LYS A 46 -7.75 -0.57 -2.08
CA LYS A 46 -6.58 -1.16 -1.42
C LYS A 46 -5.45 -1.48 -2.40
N GLU A 47 -5.76 -2.05 -3.55
CA GLU A 47 -4.76 -2.33 -4.61
C GLU A 47 -4.05 -1.03 -5.06
N GLN A 48 -4.81 0.03 -5.30
CA GLN A 48 -4.27 1.34 -5.64
C GLN A 48 -3.44 1.92 -4.48
N ALA A 49 -3.95 1.80 -3.25
CA ALA A 49 -3.26 2.27 -2.06
C ALA A 49 -1.91 1.57 -1.85
N ILE A 50 -1.85 0.25 -2.06
CA ILE A 50 -0.59 -0.53 -2.01
C ILE A 50 0.39 -0.03 -3.06
N THR A 51 -0.08 0.19 -4.29
CA THR A 51 0.77 0.65 -5.39
C THR A 51 1.40 2.00 -5.05
N ASN A 52 0.59 2.95 -4.57
CA ASN A 52 1.07 4.28 -4.17
C ASN A 52 2.00 4.21 -2.95
N LEU A 53 1.67 3.38 -1.95
CA LEU A 53 2.49 3.19 -0.76
C LEU A 53 3.86 2.59 -1.13
N SER A 54 3.87 1.66 -2.09
CA SER A 54 5.10 1.02 -2.54
C SER A 54 6.04 1.99 -3.24
N ASP A 55 5.49 2.89 -4.06
CA ASP A 55 6.27 3.92 -4.73
C ASP A 55 6.83 4.94 -3.73
N LEU A 56 6.00 5.42 -2.79
CA LEU A 56 6.43 6.34 -1.73
C LEU A 56 7.52 5.73 -0.85
N LEU A 57 7.35 4.50 -0.37
CA LEU A 57 8.36 3.83 0.44
C LEU A 57 9.65 3.55 -0.35
N GLY A 58 9.54 3.29 -1.66
CA GLY A 58 10.67 3.16 -2.56
C GLY A 58 11.47 4.46 -2.66
N GLN A 59 10.78 5.60 -2.84
CA GLN A 59 11.40 6.92 -2.90
C GLN A 59 12.05 7.33 -1.57
N GLU A 60 11.42 6.98 -0.44
CA GLU A 60 11.95 7.22 0.91
C GLU A 60 13.09 6.24 1.30
N GLY A 61 13.42 5.25 0.46
CA GLY A 61 14.46 4.27 0.77
C GLY A 61 14.07 3.27 1.87
N ARG A 62 12.77 3.08 2.14
CA ARG A 62 12.26 2.26 3.25
C ARG A 62 12.02 0.81 2.83
N ALA A 63 13.10 0.11 2.48
CA ALA A 63 13.05 -1.30 2.04
C ALA A 63 12.42 -2.26 3.07
N GLN A 64 12.63 -2.01 4.37
CA GLN A 64 12.06 -2.83 5.44
C GLN A 64 10.53 -2.75 5.50
N ASP A 65 9.98 -1.54 5.28
CA ASP A 65 8.53 -1.34 5.26
C ASP A 65 7.89 -2.03 4.06
N LEU A 66 8.56 -2.01 2.89
CA LEU A 66 8.13 -2.73 1.69
C LEU A 66 8.09 -4.26 1.93
N GLN A 67 9.08 -4.83 2.61
CA GLN A 67 9.05 -6.26 3.00
C GLN A 67 7.93 -6.56 3.99
N ASN A 68 7.72 -5.71 4.99
CA ASN A 68 6.63 -5.85 5.94
C ASN A 68 5.26 -5.79 5.22
N LEU A 69 5.13 -4.92 4.22
CA LEU A 69 3.92 -4.81 3.41
C LEU A 69 3.62 -6.13 2.69
N LEU A 70 4.60 -6.75 2.03
CA LEU A 70 4.41 -8.06 1.38
C LEU A 70 3.88 -9.12 2.36
N THR A 71 4.36 -9.10 3.60
CA THR A 71 3.92 -10.03 4.64
C THR A 71 2.48 -9.74 5.08
N LYS A 72 2.13 -8.47 5.30
CA LYS A 72 0.75 -8.04 5.60
C LYS A 72 -0.24 -8.34 4.48
N LEU A 73 0.22 -8.29 3.23
CA LEU A 73 -0.60 -8.54 2.05
C LEU A 73 -0.79 -10.02 1.71
N ARG A 74 -0.08 -10.96 2.34
CA ARG A 74 -0.29 -12.41 2.15
C ARG A 74 -1.77 -12.83 2.23
N PRO A 75 -2.54 -12.47 3.28
CA PRO A 75 -3.97 -12.77 3.32
C PRO A 75 -4.76 -12.07 2.21
N PHE A 76 -4.41 -10.83 1.85
CA PHE A 76 -5.06 -10.09 0.76
C PHE A 76 -4.84 -10.74 -0.61
N PHE A 77 -3.63 -11.24 -0.88
CA PHE A 77 -3.30 -11.95 -2.10
C PHE A 77 -4.09 -13.25 -2.31
N SER A 78 -4.65 -13.80 -1.24
CA SER A 78 -5.55 -14.96 -1.33
C SER A 78 -6.99 -14.56 -1.72
N LEU A 79 -7.35 -13.29 -1.57
CA LEU A 79 -8.67 -12.74 -1.90
C LEU A 79 -8.74 -12.17 -3.33
N ILE A 80 -7.60 -11.87 -3.96
CA ILE A 80 -7.54 -11.29 -5.31
C ILE A 80 -6.97 -12.27 -6.34
N PRO A 81 -7.26 -12.08 -7.65
CA PRO A 81 -6.69 -12.91 -8.70
C PRO A 81 -5.16 -12.89 -8.72
N LYS A 82 -4.53 -14.05 -9.00
CA LYS A 82 -3.06 -14.22 -9.09
C LYS A 82 -2.37 -13.19 -9.99
N ALA A 83 -2.99 -12.81 -11.10
CA ALA A 83 -2.44 -11.81 -12.01
C ALA A 83 -2.26 -10.43 -11.34
N LYS A 84 -3.22 -10.02 -10.49
CA LYS A 84 -3.13 -8.77 -9.73
C LYS A 84 -2.06 -8.85 -8.65
N THR A 85 -2.01 -9.96 -7.92
CA THR A 85 -0.94 -10.22 -6.94
C THR A 85 0.44 -10.12 -7.59
N ALA A 86 0.66 -10.76 -8.73
CA ALA A 86 1.93 -10.71 -9.44
C ALA A 86 2.32 -9.29 -9.85
N LYS A 87 1.33 -8.47 -10.26
CA LYS A 87 1.55 -7.05 -10.58
C LYS A 87 1.98 -6.25 -9.35
N ILE A 88 1.28 -6.41 -8.22
CA ILE A 88 1.62 -5.71 -6.96
C ILE A 88 3.01 -6.11 -6.46
N VAL A 89 3.30 -7.41 -6.42
CA VAL A 89 4.60 -7.94 -5.97
C VAL A 89 5.71 -7.39 -6.87
N ARG A 90 5.51 -7.37 -8.19
CA ARG A 90 6.50 -6.81 -9.12
C ARG A 90 6.75 -5.34 -8.86
N VAL A 91 5.72 -4.53 -8.65
CA VAL A 91 5.87 -3.10 -8.31
C VAL A 91 6.68 -2.91 -7.02
N ILE A 92 6.37 -3.69 -5.97
CA ILE A 92 7.11 -3.62 -4.70
C ILE A 92 8.57 -4.02 -4.88
N VAL A 93 8.83 -5.13 -5.56
CA VAL A 93 10.21 -5.62 -5.81
C VAL A 93 10.99 -4.62 -6.65
N ASP A 94 10.38 -4.06 -7.70
CA ASP A 94 10.99 -3.02 -8.53
C ASP A 94 11.28 -1.75 -7.70
N ALA A 95 10.39 -1.37 -6.77
CA ALA A 95 10.61 -0.25 -5.86
C ALA A 95 11.76 -0.52 -4.88
N VAL A 96 11.84 -1.72 -4.29
CA VAL A 96 12.98 -2.12 -3.42
C VAL A 96 14.28 -2.12 -4.20
N ALA A 97 14.28 -2.64 -5.44
CA ALA A 97 15.47 -2.73 -6.28
C ALA A 97 16.01 -1.35 -6.70
N LYS A 98 15.15 -0.32 -6.75
CA LYS A 98 15.56 1.07 -7.02
C LYS A 98 16.28 1.71 -5.83
N ILE A 99 16.14 1.20 -4.62
CA ILE A 99 16.78 1.77 -3.43
C ILE A 99 18.29 1.44 -3.48
N PRO A 100 19.17 2.45 -3.63
CA PRO A 100 20.61 2.22 -3.69
C PRO A 100 21.13 1.75 -2.32
N GLY A 101 21.76 0.58 -2.27
CA GLY A 101 22.39 0.03 -1.06
C GLY A 101 21.78 -1.27 -0.50
N ASN A 102 20.80 -1.88 -1.17
CA ASN A 102 20.11 -3.09 -0.67
C ASN A 102 20.62 -4.41 -1.31
N ILE A 103 21.93 -4.54 -1.54
CA ILE A 103 22.60 -5.73 -2.09
C ILE A 103 23.14 -6.62 -0.97
#